data_AF-A0A455U3Y7-F1
#
_entry.id   AF-A0A455U3Y7-F1
#
_cell.length_a   1.000
_cell.length_b   1.000
_cell.length_c   1.000
_cell.angle_alpha   90.00
_cell.angle_beta   90.00
_cell.angle_gamma   90.00
#
_symmetry.space_group_name_H-M   'P 1'
#
loop_
_entity.id
_entity.type
_entity.pdbx_description
1 polymer ?
#
loop_
_entity_poly.entity_id
_entity_poly.type
_entity_poly.pdbx_seq_one_letter_code
_entity_poly.pdbx_strand_id
1 'polypeptide(L)'
;MDNGLGCFVAAEVARLIAEAGGTKNVRVLFAIASYEEIGRFGSRVMAGEMKPDALIGVDVNHDYVAAPGIGDKRMQPLEMGKGFTMSVGSIASEQLNRIIATAAKEQDIPLQRDIVGVDTGTDGMAGVLASIDSAATSIGFPIRNMHTISETGHTQDVLAAIHALTHTLQAMDALPNLAREFLDNHPRLDQASPLTHQGSDKPDSEESESKNKTED
;
A
#
# COMPACT_ATOMS: atom_id res chain seq x y z
N MET A 1 -18.44 4.26 6.32
CA MET A 1 -17.54 3.70 5.30
C MET A 1 -16.26 3.28 5.98
N ASP A 2 -15.71 4.11 6.84
CA ASP A 2 -14.63 3.74 7.76
C ASP A 2 -15.09 2.69 8.80
N ASN A 3 -14.43 1.53 8.95
CA ASN A 3 -13.65 0.82 7.93
C ASN A 3 -14.43 -0.37 7.31
N GLY A 4 -15.77 -0.25 7.26
CA GLY A 4 -16.62 -1.19 6.53
C GLY A 4 -16.27 -1.33 5.04
N LEU A 5 -15.67 -0.30 4.42
CA LEU A 5 -15.21 -0.36 3.03
C LEU A 5 -13.94 -1.20 2.88
N GLY A 6 -12.99 -1.13 3.82
CA GLY A 6 -11.83 -2.03 3.83
C GLY A 6 -12.25 -3.49 4.05
N CYS A 7 -13.27 -3.72 4.89
CA CYS A 7 -13.88 -5.04 5.05
C CYS A 7 -14.47 -5.57 3.74
N PHE A 8 -15.16 -4.71 2.98
CA PHE A 8 -15.70 -5.05 1.66
C PHE A 8 -14.58 -5.39 0.66
N VAL A 9 -13.52 -4.58 0.60
CA VAL A 9 -12.35 -4.86 -0.25
C VAL A 9 -11.73 -6.21 0.10
N ALA A 10 -11.49 -6.49 1.39
CA ALA A 10 -10.94 -7.77 1.82
C ALA A 10 -11.82 -8.97 1.40
N ALA A 11 -13.14 -8.84 1.53
CA ALA A 11 -14.08 -9.87 1.10
C ALA A 11 -14.08 -10.08 -0.43
N GLU A 12 -14.04 -9.00 -1.22
CA GLU A 12 -14.01 -9.09 -2.67
C GLU A 12 -12.68 -9.67 -3.20
N VAL A 13 -11.55 -9.29 -2.59
CA VAL A 13 -10.25 -9.89 -2.91
C VAL A 13 -10.28 -11.39 -2.60
N ALA A 14 -10.83 -11.79 -1.45
CA ALA A 14 -10.99 -13.20 -1.09
C ALA A 14 -11.85 -13.97 -2.12
N ARG A 15 -12.97 -13.37 -2.56
CA ARG A 15 -13.83 -13.93 -3.60
C ARG A 15 -13.08 -14.13 -4.91
N LEU A 16 -12.37 -13.10 -5.41
CA LEU A 16 -11.61 -13.17 -6.65
C LEU A 16 -10.48 -14.20 -6.60
N ILE A 17 -9.78 -14.31 -5.47
CA ILE A 17 -8.73 -15.34 -5.28
C ILE A 17 -9.35 -16.74 -5.28
N ALA A 18 -10.50 -16.93 -4.62
CA ALA A 18 -11.19 -18.21 -4.63
C ALA A 18 -11.68 -18.61 -6.03
N GLU A 19 -12.24 -17.66 -6.79
CA GLU A 19 -12.66 -17.87 -8.19
C GLU A 19 -11.49 -18.19 -9.12
N ALA A 20 -10.31 -17.65 -8.84
CA ALA A 20 -9.07 -17.97 -9.55
C ALA A 20 -8.47 -19.35 -9.20
N GLY A 21 -9.10 -20.10 -8.28
CA GLY A 21 -8.65 -21.43 -7.84
C GLY A 21 -7.78 -21.43 -6.58
N GLY A 22 -7.71 -20.31 -5.87
CA GLY A 22 -6.93 -20.15 -4.63
C GLY A 22 -5.43 -19.95 -4.88
N THR A 23 -4.65 -20.10 -3.80
CA THR A 23 -3.18 -19.99 -3.81
C THR A 23 -2.53 -21.37 -3.59
N LYS A 24 -1.31 -21.56 -4.09
CA LYS A 24 -0.58 -22.85 -4.02
C LYS A 24 0.63 -22.81 -3.09
N ASN A 25 1.38 -21.72 -3.14
CA ASN A 25 2.66 -21.55 -2.46
C ASN A 25 2.53 -20.65 -1.22
N VAL A 26 1.55 -19.74 -1.19
CA VAL A 26 1.28 -18.88 -0.03
C VAL A 26 -0.03 -19.25 0.65
N ARG A 27 -0.06 -19.10 1.98
CA ARG A 27 -1.29 -19.18 2.76
C ARG A 27 -1.81 -17.76 2.97
N VAL A 28 -3.01 -17.48 2.46
CA VAL A 28 -3.66 -16.18 2.65
C VAL A 28 -4.72 -16.28 3.74
N LEU A 29 -4.72 -15.31 4.65
CA LEU A 29 -5.76 -15.13 5.66
C LEU A 29 -6.42 -13.77 5.43
N PHE A 30 -7.74 -13.77 5.30
CA PHE A 30 -8.54 -12.56 5.31
C PHE A 30 -9.17 -12.42 6.70
N ALA A 31 -9.00 -11.24 7.32
CA ALA A 31 -9.50 -10.97 8.66
C ALA A 31 -10.18 -9.60 8.68
N ILE A 32 -11.28 -9.53 9.44
CA ILE A 32 -11.92 -8.28 9.81
C ILE A 32 -11.63 -8.09 11.30
N ALA A 33 -10.83 -7.09 11.65
CA ALA A 33 -10.45 -6.83 13.02
C ALA A 33 -11.42 -5.86 13.69
N SER A 34 -11.73 -6.11 14.96
CA SER A 34 -12.51 -5.19 15.80
C SER A 34 -11.58 -4.25 16.57
N TYR A 35 -12.12 -3.11 16.99
CA TYR A 35 -11.44 -2.15 17.88
C TYR A 35 -10.20 -1.46 17.27
N GLU A 36 -10.20 -1.22 15.96
CA GLU A 36 -9.23 -0.35 15.26
C GLU A 36 -9.24 1.05 15.90
N GLU A 37 -10.42 1.68 15.89
CA GLU A 37 -10.70 3.07 16.27
C GLU A 37 -10.30 3.48 17.70
N ILE A 38 -10.05 2.49 18.57
CA ILE A 38 -9.69 2.71 19.97
C ILE A 38 -8.29 2.19 20.32
N GLY A 39 -7.54 1.69 19.34
CA GLY A 39 -6.15 1.26 19.55
C GLY A 39 -5.69 0.01 18.79
N ARG A 40 -6.37 -0.39 17.71
CA ARG A 40 -5.94 -1.51 16.82
C ARG A 40 -5.78 -2.83 17.58
N PHE A 41 -6.67 -3.06 18.56
CA PHE A 41 -6.52 -4.20 19.47
C PHE A 41 -6.79 -5.53 18.78
N GLY A 42 -7.78 -5.61 17.90
CA GLY A 42 -8.12 -6.85 17.20
C GLY A 42 -7.03 -7.30 16.24
N SER A 43 -6.51 -6.40 15.42
CA SER A 43 -5.45 -6.70 14.45
C SER A 43 -4.15 -7.09 15.15
N ARG A 44 -3.81 -6.43 16.26
CA ARG A 44 -2.64 -6.78 17.07
C ARG A 44 -2.70 -8.21 17.62
N VAL A 45 -3.86 -8.62 18.15
CA VAL A 45 -4.05 -10.01 18.63
C VAL A 45 -3.94 -10.99 17.47
N MET A 46 -4.62 -10.71 16.36
CA MET A 46 -4.57 -11.56 15.17
C MET A 46 -3.13 -11.74 14.67
N ALA A 47 -2.38 -10.65 14.52
CA ALA A 47 -0.99 -10.71 14.07
C ALA A 47 -0.10 -11.47 15.07
N GLY A 48 -0.27 -11.25 16.38
CA GLY A 48 0.50 -11.95 17.41
C GLY A 48 0.27 -13.47 17.43
N GLU A 49 -0.96 -13.91 17.19
CA GLU A 49 -1.33 -15.33 17.15
C GLU A 49 -0.94 -15.99 15.82
N MET A 50 -1.22 -15.32 14.70
CA MET A 50 -1.04 -15.89 13.35
C MET A 50 0.39 -15.74 12.81
N LYS A 51 1.16 -14.76 13.31
CA LYS A 51 2.55 -14.48 12.95
C LYS A 51 2.81 -14.50 11.43
N PRO A 52 2.08 -13.67 10.64
CA PRO A 52 2.22 -13.68 9.19
C PRO A 52 3.58 -13.14 8.72
N ASP A 53 4.10 -13.68 7.62
CA ASP A 53 5.30 -13.14 6.95
C ASP A 53 5.06 -11.75 6.33
N ALA A 54 3.83 -11.50 5.89
CA ALA A 54 3.38 -10.20 5.41
C ALA A 54 1.98 -9.84 5.93
N LEU A 55 1.81 -8.57 6.28
CA LEU A 55 0.56 -7.98 6.73
C LEU A 55 0.22 -6.76 5.86
N ILE A 56 -0.97 -6.78 5.26
CA ILE A 56 -1.49 -5.66 4.49
C ILE A 56 -2.73 -5.15 5.22
N GLY A 57 -2.64 -3.97 5.83
CA GLY A 57 -3.81 -3.25 6.33
C GLY A 57 -4.59 -2.70 5.16
N VAL A 58 -5.92 -2.83 5.18
CA VAL A 58 -6.80 -2.24 4.17
C VAL A 58 -7.75 -1.29 4.88
N ASP A 59 -7.63 -0.01 4.59
CA ASP A 59 -8.35 1.04 5.31
C ASP A 59 -8.80 2.17 4.41
N VAL A 60 -9.53 3.13 4.95
CA VAL A 60 -9.78 4.41 4.27
C VAL A 60 -8.56 5.32 4.38
N ASN A 61 -8.50 6.34 3.51
CA ASN A 61 -7.54 7.43 3.62
C ASN A 61 -8.26 8.77 3.36
N HIS A 62 -7.57 9.89 3.47
CA HIS A 62 -8.16 11.22 3.32
C HIS A 62 -7.99 11.76 1.90
N ASP A 63 -9.05 12.34 1.34
CA ASP A 63 -8.95 13.30 0.24
C ASP A 63 -8.49 14.65 0.80
N TYR A 64 -7.17 14.85 0.88
CA TYR A 64 -6.56 16.06 1.40
C TYR A 64 -6.74 17.27 0.47
N VAL A 65 -6.89 17.04 -0.83
CA VAL A 65 -7.11 18.11 -1.81
C VAL A 65 -8.46 18.79 -1.60
N ALA A 66 -9.50 17.99 -1.32
CA ALA A 66 -10.84 18.51 -1.05
C ALA A 66 -11.06 18.93 0.42
N ALA A 67 -10.12 18.65 1.31
CA ALA A 67 -10.29 18.87 2.74
C ALA A 67 -10.20 20.37 3.12
N PRO A 68 -11.23 20.94 3.79
CA PRO A 68 -11.21 22.33 4.21
C PRO A 68 -10.06 22.63 5.19
N GLY A 69 -9.29 23.69 4.93
CA GLY A 69 -8.24 24.16 5.84
C GLY A 69 -6.98 23.28 5.90
N ILE A 70 -6.82 22.30 5.00
CA ILE A 70 -5.62 21.45 4.90
C ILE A 70 -4.52 22.07 4.02
N GLY A 71 -4.86 22.96 3.08
CA GLY A 71 -3.90 23.54 2.13
C GLY A 71 -2.65 24.16 2.78
N ASP A 72 -2.80 24.79 3.95
CA ASP A 72 -1.68 25.41 4.68
C ASP A 72 -0.76 24.38 5.36
N LYS A 73 -1.26 23.16 5.61
CA LYS A 73 -0.52 22.09 6.32
C LYS A 73 0.43 21.31 5.41
N ARG A 74 0.44 21.58 4.09
CA ARG A 74 1.31 20.92 3.10
C ARG A 74 1.27 19.40 3.18
N MET A 75 0.08 18.85 3.39
CA MET A 75 -0.14 17.40 3.30
C MET A 75 0.12 16.92 1.87
N GLN A 76 0.41 15.63 1.72
CA GLN A 76 0.42 14.96 0.43
C GLN A 76 -0.92 15.20 -0.30
N PRO A 77 -0.91 15.53 -1.59
CA PRO A 77 -2.12 15.88 -2.33
C PRO A 77 -2.89 14.63 -2.76
N LEU A 78 -3.33 13.81 -1.79
CA LEU A 78 -4.17 12.66 -2.06
C LEU A 78 -5.55 13.14 -2.48
N GLU A 79 -6.02 12.63 -3.61
CA GLU A 79 -7.26 13.06 -4.24
C GLU A 79 -8.12 11.84 -4.57
N MET A 80 -9.39 11.92 -4.22
CA MET A 80 -10.37 10.91 -4.57
C MET A 80 -10.57 10.85 -6.10
N GLY A 81 -10.63 9.64 -6.67
CA GLY A 81 -10.71 9.40 -8.11
C GLY A 81 -9.36 9.31 -8.82
N LYS A 82 -8.24 9.39 -8.09
CA LYS A 82 -6.87 9.23 -8.62
C LYS A 82 -6.26 7.87 -8.29
N GLY A 83 -7.08 6.91 -7.87
CA GLY A 83 -6.64 5.56 -7.51
C GLY A 83 -6.48 5.34 -6.03
N PHE A 84 -6.17 4.10 -5.66
CA PHE A 84 -5.96 3.70 -4.27
C PHE A 84 -4.65 4.30 -3.73
N THR A 85 -4.51 4.36 -2.42
CA THR A 85 -3.32 4.86 -1.73
C THR A 85 -2.51 3.71 -1.16
N MET A 86 -1.19 3.85 -1.19
CA MET A 86 -0.25 2.91 -0.55
C MET A 86 0.68 3.70 0.35
N SER A 87 0.75 3.30 1.62
CA SER A 87 1.60 3.95 2.60
C SER A 87 3.09 3.71 2.28
N VAL A 88 3.86 4.79 2.33
CA VAL A 88 5.31 4.81 2.21
C VAL A 88 5.88 5.58 3.40
N GLY A 89 6.90 5.04 4.07
CA GLY A 89 7.42 5.66 5.28
C GLY A 89 8.19 4.67 6.13
N SER A 90 8.57 5.09 7.33
CA SER A 90 9.43 4.30 8.22
C SER A 90 8.82 2.99 8.70
N ILE A 91 7.49 2.90 8.73
CA ILE A 91 6.77 1.72 9.21
C ILE A 91 6.37 0.77 8.08
N ALA A 92 6.44 1.22 6.82
CA ALA A 92 6.07 0.40 5.65
C ALA A 92 7.27 -0.36 5.11
N SER A 93 7.07 -1.62 4.78
CA SER A 93 8.10 -2.50 4.24
C SER A 93 8.25 -2.30 2.72
N GLU A 94 9.36 -1.71 2.30
CA GLU A 94 9.61 -1.36 0.89
C GLU A 94 9.57 -2.58 -0.03
N GLN A 95 10.07 -3.75 0.42
CA GLN A 95 10.00 -4.98 -0.34
C GLN A 95 8.56 -5.44 -0.63
N LEU A 96 7.62 -5.25 0.31
CA LEU A 96 6.20 -5.54 0.11
C LEU A 96 5.53 -4.48 -0.80
N ASN A 97 5.83 -3.20 -0.55
CA ASN A 97 5.34 -2.10 -1.39
C ASN A 97 5.78 -2.23 -2.85
N ARG A 98 6.98 -2.74 -3.09
CA ARG A 98 7.48 -3.01 -4.45
C ARG A 98 6.63 -4.02 -5.19
N ILE A 99 6.23 -5.11 -4.52
CA ILE A 99 5.37 -6.13 -5.13
C ILE A 99 4.02 -5.51 -5.49
N ILE A 100 3.41 -4.76 -4.57
CA ILE A 100 2.13 -4.07 -4.80
C ILE A 100 2.23 -3.07 -5.96
N ALA A 101 3.24 -2.19 -5.93
CA ALA A 101 3.43 -1.18 -6.96
C ALA A 101 3.70 -1.80 -8.34
N THR A 102 4.43 -2.93 -8.38
CA THR A 102 4.68 -3.68 -9.61
C THR A 102 3.39 -4.29 -10.14
N ALA A 103 2.62 -4.97 -9.29
CA ALA A 103 1.33 -5.55 -9.67
C ALA A 103 0.35 -4.49 -10.18
N ALA A 104 0.26 -3.34 -9.51
CA ALA A 104 -0.57 -2.22 -9.96
C ALA A 104 -0.09 -1.68 -11.32
N LYS A 105 1.23 -1.48 -11.49
CA LYS A 105 1.82 -0.97 -12.73
C LYS A 105 1.60 -1.92 -13.91
N GLU A 106 1.78 -3.22 -13.73
CA GLU A 106 1.60 -4.23 -14.79
C GLU A 106 0.17 -4.29 -15.31
N GLN A 107 -0.80 -3.86 -14.50
CA GLN A 107 -2.22 -3.86 -14.82
C GLN A 107 -2.78 -2.46 -15.10
N ASP A 108 -1.91 -1.45 -15.19
CA ASP A 108 -2.28 -0.04 -15.39
C ASP A 108 -3.30 0.47 -14.35
N ILE A 109 -3.17 0.01 -13.11
CA ILE A 109 -4.05 0.38 -11.99
C ILE A 109 -3.50 1.66 -11.34
N PRO A 110 -4.33 2.72 -11.21
CA PRO A 110 -3.89 3.98 -10.62
C PRO A 110 -3.61 3.83 -9.12
N LEU A 111 -2.45 4.35 -8.70
CA LEU A 111 -1.92 4.27 -7.34
C LEU A 111 -1.35 5.63 -6.92
N GLN A 112 -1.66 6.05 -5.70
CA GLN A 112 -1.14 7.24 -5.04
C GLN A 112 -0.24 6.85 -3.87
N ARG A 113 0.88 7.55 -3.68
CA ARG A 113 1.77 7.32 -2.54
C ARG A 113 1.32 8.16 -1.36
N ASP A 114 1.03 7.49 -0.26
CA ASP A 114 0.68 8.12 1.01
C ASP A 114 1.89 8.17 1.94
N ILE A 115 2.43 9.36 2.18
CA ILE A 115 3.64 9.52 2.99
C ILE A 115 3.24 9.51 4.46
N VAL A 116 3.65 8.46 5.17
CA VAL A 116 3.31 8.25 6.58
C VAL A 116 4.54 8.39 7.47
N GLY A 117 4.31 8.90 8.68
CA GLY A 117 5.36 9.03 9.70
C GLY A 117 5.56 7.73 10.48
N VAL A 118 5.59 7.87 11.81
CA VAL A 118 5.76 6.74 12.75
C VAL A 118 4.51 5.90 12.95
N ASP A 119 3.36 6.36 12.44
CA ASP A 119 2.07 5.71 12.58
C ASP A 119 1.25 5.95 11.29
N THR A 120 0.67 4.89 10.72
CA THR A 120 -0.26 5.01 9.59
C THR A 120 -1.66 5.41 10.00
N GLY A 121 -2.01 5.29 11.28
CA GLY A 121 -3.39 5.44 11.70
C GLY A 121 -4.18 4.14 11.71
N THR A 122 -3.71 3.08 11.03
CA THR A 122 -4.54 1.92 10.61
C THR A 122 -4.12 0.59 11.23
N ASP A 123 -4.92 -0.45 11.02
CA ASP A 123 -4.60 -1.84 11.37
C ASP A 123 -3.31 -2.38 10.73
N GLY A 124 -2.77 -1.73 9.69
CA GLY A 124 -1.45 -2.08 9.13
C GLY A 124 -0.31 -1.98 10.16
N MET A 125 -0.48 -1.18 11.22
CA MET A 125 0.47 -1.10 12.33
C MET A 125 0.56 -2.38 13.16
N ALA A 126 -0.34 -3.35 13.00
CA ALA A 126 -0.26 -4.62 13.71
C ALA A 126 1.05 -5.37 13.46
N GLY A 127 1.66 -5.23 12.27
CA GLY A 127 2.98 -5.81 11.99
C GLY A 127 4.08 -5.30 12.93
N VAL A 128 3.98 -4.04 13.37
CA VAL A 128 4.90 -3.44 14.36
C VAL A 128 4.43 -3.74 15.79
N LEU A 129 3.14 -3.56 16.08
CA LEU A 129 2.59 -3.59 17.44
C LEU A 129 2.49 -5.00 18.04
N ALA A 130 2.42 -6.04 17.21
CA ALA A 130 2.29 -7.42 17.66
C ALA A 130 3.62 -8.07 18.10
N SER A 131 4.75 -7.35 18.01
CA SER A 131 6.08 -7.88 18.36
C SER A 131 6.45 -9.13 17.54
N ILE A 132 6.13 -9.10 16.25
CA ILE A 132 6.49 -10.12 15.26
C ILE A 132 7.39 -9.48 14.20
N ASP A 133 8.21 -10.30 13.53
CA ASP A 133 8.96 -9.85 12.36
C ASP A 133 8.11 -10.11 11.11
N SER A 134 7.41 -9.08 10.64
CA SER A 134 6.47 -9.18 9.53
C SER A 134 6.64 -8.00 8.58
N ALA A 135 6.71 -8.27 7.28
CA ALA A 135 6.65 -7.21 6.28
C ALA A 135 5.26 -6.57 6.32
N ALA A 136 5.16 -5.28 6.63
CA ALA A 136 3.89 -4.61 6.83
C ALA A 136 3.69 -3.44 5.87
N THR A 137 2.46 -3.22 5.41
CA THR A 137 2.06 -1.97 4.76
C THR A 137 0.58 -1.71 4.96
N SER A 138 0.15 -0.50 4.59
CA SER A 138 -1.26 -0.12 4.55
C SER A 138 -1.63 0.32 3.13
N ILE A 139 -2.76 -0.20 2.68
CA ILE A 139 -3.49 0.24 1.49
C ILE A 139 -4.70 1.01 1.95
N GLY A 140 -5.01 2.11 1.28
CA GLY A 140 -6.30 2.73 1.44
C GLY A 140 -6.87 3.37 0.20
N PHE A 141 -7.90 4.18 0.41
CA PHE A 141 -8.59 4.88 -0.68
C PHE A 141 -9.10 6.21 -0.15
N PRO A 142 -8.89 7.33 -0.86
CA PRO A 142 -9.27 8.63 -0.36
C PRO A 142 -10.80 8.74 -0.23
N ILE A 143 -11.26 9.10 0.96
CA ILE A 143 -12.65 9.43 1.26
C ILE A 143 -12.75 10.85 1.81
N ARG A 144 -13.98 11.37 1.78
CA ARG A 144 -14.35 12.65 2.37
C ARG A 144 -15.24 12.46 3.59
N ASN A 145 -15.10 13.37 4.54
CA ASN A 145 -15.87 13.41 5.78
C ASN A 145 -15.71 12.16 6.66
N MET A 146 -14.50 11.59 6.69
CA MET A 146 -14.11 10.48 7.57
C MET A 146 -14.50 10.77 9.04
N HIS A 147 -15.00 9.76 9.73
CA HIS A 147 -15.53 9.81 11.11
C HIS A 147 -16.79 10.69 11.29
N THR A 148 -17.49 11.02 10.19
CA THR A 148 -18.82 11.64 10.28
C THR A 148 -19.92 10.62 9.96
N ILE A 149 -21.17 10.99 10.25
CA ILE A 149 -22.34 10.13 9.98
C ILE A 149 -22.53 9.80 8.49
N SER A 150 -21.93 10.58 7.59
CA SER A 150 -22.07 10.44 6.14
C SER A 150 -20.75 10.71 5.45
N GLU A 151 -20.13 9.62 5.04
CA GLU A 151 -18.87 9.60 4.30
C GLU A 151 -19.13 9.46 2.80
N THR A 152 -18.14 9.83 2.00
CA THR A 152 -18.19 9.66 0.53
C THR A 152 -16.84 9.16 0.04
N GLY A 153 -16.85 8.14 -0.82
CA GLY A 153 -15.67 7.64 -1.51
C GLY A 153 -15.98 7.41 -2.98
N HIS A 154 -14.94 7.13 -3.77
CA HIS A 154 -15.07 6.91 -5.20
C HIS A 154 -14.91 5.44 -5.56
N THR A 155 -15.92 4.89 -6.24
CA THR A 155 -15.99 3.45 -6.53
C THR A 155 -14.78 2.95 -7.32
N GLN A 156 -14.22 3.74 -8.22
CA GLN A 156 -13.06 3.29 -9.01
C GLN A 156 -11.79 3.15 -8.15
N ASP A 157 -11.64 3.92 -7.08
CA ASP A 157 -10.47 3.77 -6.19
C ASP A 157 -10.56 2.46 -5.40
N VAL A 158 -11.79 2.09 -5.00
CA VAL A 158 -12.08 0.82 -4.33
C VAL A 158 -11.83 -0.37 -5.26
N LEU A 159 -12.31 -0.28 -6.51
CA LEU A 159 -12.06 -1.31 -7.52
C LEU A 159 -10.57 -1.43 -7.85
N ALA A 160 -9.86 -0.30 -7.94
CA ALA A 160 -8.41 -0.27 -8.13
C ALA A 160 -7.70 -1.02 -6.99
N ALA A 161 -8.06 -0.77 -5.73
CA ALA A 161 -7.51 -1.49 -4.59
C ALA A 161 -7.79 -3.00 -4.65
N ILE A 162 -9.03 -3.40 -4.94
CA ILE A 162 -9.42 -4.82 -5.06
C ILE A 162 -8.55 -5.51 -6.11
N HIS A 163 -8.48 -4.97 -7.33
CA HIS A 163 -7.70 -5.58 -8.41
C HIS A 163 -6.20 -5.58 -8.11
N ALA A 164 -5.65 -4.48 -7.59
CA ALA A 164 -4.23 -4.40 -7.24
C ALA A 164 -3.87 -5.44 -6.17
N LEU A 165 -4.69 -5.61 -5.13
CA LEU A 165 -4.46 -6.60 -4.08
C LEU A 165 -4.62 -8.03 -4.60
N THR A 166 -5.61 -8.31 -5.45
CA THR A 166 -5.74 -9.62 -6.10
C THR A 166 -4.49 -9.98 -6.90
N HIS A 167 -4.00 -9.08 -7.75
CA HIS A 167 -2.79 -9.30 -8.53
C HIS A 167 -1.53 -9.38 -7.66
N THR A 168 -1.46 -8.60 -6.58
CA THR A 168 -0.39 -8.68 -5.58
C THR A 168 -0.32 -10.07 -4.97
N LEU A 169 -1.45 -10.62 -4.51
CA LEU A 169 -1.49 -11.96 -3.92
C LEU A 169 -1.12 -13.05 -4.91
N GLN A 170 -1.54 -12.93 -6.18
CA GLN A 170 -1.13 -13.85 -7.24
C GLN A 170 0.37 -13.76 -7.55
N ALA A 171 0.95 -12.55 -7.56
CA ALA A 171 2.37 -12.34 -7.74
C ALA A 171 3.17 -12.94 -6.56
N MET A 172 2.70 -12.75 -5.33
CA MET A 172 3.29 -13.37 -4.14
C MET A 172 3.21 -14.90 -4.20
N ASP A 173 2.09 -15.47 -4.67
CA ASP A 173 1.92 -16.91 -4.85
C ASP A 173 2.82 -17.49 -5.95
N ALA A 174 3.16 -16.70 -6.97
CA ALA A 174 4.07 -17.13 -8.04
C ALA A 174 5.54 -17.21 -7.59
N LEU A 175 5.90 -16.59 -6.46
CA LEU A 175 7.26 -16.64 -5.92
C LEU A 175 7.56 -18.01 -5.29
N PRO A 176 8.75 -18.60 -5.57
CA PRO A 176 9.10 -19.92 -5.00
C PRO A 176 9.19 -19.93 -3.47
N ASN A 177 9.62 -18.83 -2.86
CA ASN A 177 9.72 -18.68 -1.42
C ASN A 177 9.56 -17.21 -1.01
N LEU A 178 8.33 -16.81 -0.72
CA LEU A 178 8.00 -15.44 -0.34
C LEU A 178 8.73 -14.97 0.93
N ALA A 179 8.80 -15.81 1.97
CA ALA A 179 9.47 -15.45 3.22
C ALA A 179 10.95 -15.13 2.98
N ARG A 180 11.61 -15.92 2.12
CA ARG A 180 13.00 -15.66 1.75
C ARG A 180 13.15 -14.40 0.90
N GLU A 181 12.21 -14.15 -0.02
CA GLU A 181 12.18 -12.91 -0.82
C GLU A 181 12.18 -11.66 0.07
N PHE A 182 11.39 -11.67 1.16
CA PHE A 182 11.38 -10.54 2.10
C PHE A 182 12.68 -10.36 2.87
N LEU A 183 13.32 -11.46 3.27
CA LEU A 183 14.58 -11.42 4.00
C LEU A 183 15.75 -10.97 3.11
N ASP A 184 15.80 -11.44 1.87
CA ASP A 184 16.89 -11.15 0.94
C ASP A 184 16.83 -9.74 0.37
N ASN A 185 15.63 -9.18 0.25
CA ASN A 185 15.42 -7.83 -0.28
C ASN A 185 15.14 -6.78 0.81
N HIS A 186 15.39 -7.12 2.08
CA HIS A 186 15.36 -6.14 3.15
C HIS A 186 16.52 -5.14 2.99
N PRO A 187 16.30 -3.81 3.09
CA PRO A 187 17.37 -2.82 2.98
C PRO A 187 18.50 -3.05 3.99
N ARG A 188 19.68 -3.43 3.50
CA ARG A 188 20.88 -3.73 4.28
C ARG A 188 21.84 -2.55 4.25
N LEU A 189 21.86 -1.74 5.33
CA LEU A 189 22.75 -0.56 5.42
C LEU A 189 24.24 -0.93 5.37
N ASP A 190 24.60 -2.15 5.79
CA ASP A 190 25.95 -2.70 5.70
C ASP A 190 26.38 -2.99 4.25
N GLN A 191 25.43 -3.06 3.31
CA GLN A 191 25.68 -3.26 1.87
C GLN A 191 25.46 -1.98 1.06
N ALA A 192 25.02 -0.89 1.70
CA ALA A 192 24.81 0.38 1.02
C ALA A 192 26.14 1.00 0.62
N SER A 193 26.28 1.35 -0.67
CA SER A 193 27.42 2.13 -1.14
C SER A 193 27.26 3.59 -0.71
N PRO A 194 28.32 4.25 -0.17
CA PRO A 194 28.25 5.66 0.15
C PRO A 194 27.92 6.47 -1.11
N LEU A 195 26.81 7.21 -1.09
CA LEU A 195 26.59 8.26 -2.06
C LEU A 195 27.54 9.40 -1.72
N THR A 196 28.64 9.53 -2.47
CA THR A 196 29.47 10.74 -2.43
C THR A 196 28.65 11.92 -2.93
N HIS A 197 28.90 13.11 -2.40
CA HIS A 197 28.29 14.35 -2.88
C HIS A 197 28.35 14.39 -4.42
N GLN A 198 27.20 14.42 -5.09
CA GLN A 198 27.06 14.30 -6.56
C GLN A 198 27.54 15.55 -7.32
N GLY A 199 28.45 16.34 -6.73
CA GLY A 199 28.81 17.66 -7.22
C GLY A 199 27.69 18.70 -7.03
N SER A 200 27.98 19.95 -7.37
CA SER A 200 26.99 21.04 -7.41
C SER A 200 26.34 21.20 -8.78
N ASP A 201 26.65 20.27 -9.70
CA ASP A 201 26.16 20.31 -11.07
C ASP A 201 24.65 20.07 -11.05
N LYS A 202 23.91 20.96 -11.70
CA LYS A 202 22.47 20.81 -11.84
C LYS A 202 22.21 19.58 -12.70
N PRO A 203 21.24 18.72 -12.35
CA PRO A 203 20.87 17.61 -13.22
C PRO A 203 20.47 18.19 -14.59
N ASP A 204 21.20 17.80 -15.63
CA ASP A 204 21.00 18.28 -16.99
C ASP A 204 19.58 17.95 -17.43
N SER A 205 18.86 18.98 -17.87
CA SER A 205 17.52 18.87 -18.41
C SER A 205 17.59 18.35 -19.84
N GLU A 206 17.73 17.04 -20.04
CA GLU A 206 17.64 16.45 -21.38
C GLU A 206 16.78 15.19 -21.37
N GLU A 207 15.53 15.35 -21.81
CA GLU A 207 14.93 14.53 -22.86
C GLU A 207 13.70 15.27 -23.42
N SER A 208 13.93 16.18 -24.38
CA SER A 208 12.93 16.45 -25.42
C SER A 208 13.42 15.79 -26.69
N GLU A 209 12.97 14.56 -26.92
CA GLU A 209 13.04 13.90 -28.21
C GLU A 209 12.54 14.83 -29.32
N SER A 210 13.40 15.12 -30.29
CA SER A 210 12.95 15.27 -31.67
C SER A 210 13.87 14.45 -32.59
N LYS A 211 13.64 13.14 -32.59
CA LYS A 211 13.84 12.35 -33.80
C LYS A 211 12.88 12.87 -34.85
N ASN A 212 13.37 13.59 -35.86
CA ASN A 212 12.87 13.50 -37.24
C ASN A 212 13.71 14.37 -38.21
N LYS A 213 14.66 13.73 -38.90
CA LYS A 213 14.66 13.52 -40.37
C LYS A 213 16.09 13.42 -40.91
N THR A 214 16.44 12.20 -41.27
CA THR A 214 17.36 11.85 -42.36
C THR A 214 16.69 12.16 -43.71
N GLU A 215 17.51 12.40 -44.74
CA GLU A 215 17.20 12.51 -46.20
C GLU A 215 16.59 13.87 -46.60
N ASP A 216 17.17 14.71 -47.48
CA ASP A 216 18.16 14.59 -48.57
C ASP A 216 19.23 15.71 -48.54
#